data_AF-A0A8J3DTA1-F1
#
_entry.id   AF-A0A8J3DTA1-F1
#
_cell.length_a   1.000
_cell.length_b   1.000
_cell.length_c   1.000
_cell.angle_alpha   90.00
_cell.angle_beta   90.00
_cell.angle_gamma   90.00
#
_symmetry.space_group_name_H-M   'P 1'
#
loop_
_entity.id
_entity.type
_entity.pdbx_description
1 polymer ?
#
loop_
_entity_poly.entity_id
_entity_poly.type
_entity_poly.pdbx_seq_one_letter_code
_entity_poly.pdbx_strand_id
1 'polypeptide(L)'
;MGEGEEDTSDTIGILRASLESGIVKATVIAPAIRGRVRVYLRTVRTTRELGYAHINGAGHLSIDALGLEQEAWESGRLVLRVEQHEKVLEGFVAITAATELVRRAGPMAPRLFAILAGNETPADVAAMLAWFREDPARLPRAAAISTLSASEDEGEGSTFVHVGSLEGAVFDNSDPGAGEEGSVAWKHAMALLRSAFSTPRGPWNVGGETDDDDDDERDAREKRIREYDQQNVRSLENFEALLPKMIEPGSASADPILALALTHFVTDRVRPTAAKVRAWLGQILPAISSYGGAVAEQAMASLLVYYGTDGAPNRAARVRRALLKRDVDVLTLDPEICATIPAFMELLAQDFNAVEFIAEIVRCKTAGEEVRDYLLAAAAGAAFDNSVLLAKSEHWPKLERALIDPELFRKFYIFETPPTSCPRCYMNFPRASLADLRQLGVTSCCGRLIICKAI
;
A
#
# COMPACT_ATOMS: atom_id res chain seq x y z
N MET A 1 4.88 75.54 -10.42
CA MET A 1 5.86 74.46 -10.59
C MET A 1 5.32 73.29 -9.82
N GLY A 2 4.66 72.36 -10.52
CA GLY A 2 4.23 71.08 -9.95
C GLY A 2 5.23 70.05 -10.44
N GLU A 3 5.98 69.48 -9.52
CA GLU A 3 6.82 68.31 -9.78
C GLU A 3 5.91 67.09 -9.73
N GLY A 4 5.84 66.37 -10.85
CA GLY A 4 5.14 65.10 -10.93
C GLY A 4 5.98 64.03 -10.24
N GLU A 5 5.41 63.43 -9.20
CA GLU A 5 5.84 62.12 -8.71
C GLU A 5 5.56 61.11 -9.84
N GLU A 6 6.62 60.60 -10.46
CA GLU A 6 6.55 59.42 -11.31
C GLU A 6 6.21 58.21 -10.43
N ASP A 7 4.98 57.71 -10.57
CA ASP A 7 4.58 56.37 -10.16
C ASP A 7 5.49 55.35 -10.86
N THR A 8 6.61 54.96 -10.24
CA THR A 8 7.36 53.77 -10.64
C THR A 8 6.55 52.55 -10.24
N SER A 9 5.60 52.16 -11.09
CA SER A 9 4.93 50.87 -10.96
C SER A 9 5.98 49.76 -11.13
N ASP A 10 6.32 49.07 -10.03
CA ASP A 10 7.11 47.83 -10.06
C ASP A 10 6.51 46.88 -11.10
N THR A 11 7.15 46.81 -12.26
CA THR A 11 6.61 46.07 -13.40
C THR A 11 6.93 44.60 -13.20
N ILE A 12 5.96 43.85 -12.66
CA ILE A 12 6.09 42.41 -12.44
C ILE A 12 6.24 41.71 -13.80
N GLY A 13 7.34 40.99 -13.97
CA GLY A 13 7.60 40.16 -15.13
C GLY A 13 6.74 38.89 -15.15
N ILE A 14 6.67 38.25 -16.32
CA ILE A 14 5.88 37.05 -16.57
C ILE A 14 6.82 35.86 -16.82
N LEU A 15 6.52 34.74 -16.17
CA LEU A 15 7.09 33.43 -16.48
C LEU A 15 5.99 32.40 -16.73
N ARG A 16 6.33 31.31 -17.42
CA ARG A 16 5.50 30.11 -17.51
C ARG A 16 6.13 29.01 -16.67
N ALA A 17 5.36 28.36 -15.80
CA ALA A 17 5.84 27.25 -14.99
C ALA A 17 4.98 25.99 -15.16
N SER A 18 5.61 24.81 -15.10
CA SER A 18 4.95 23.52 -14.94
C SER A 18 5.55 22.74 -13.78
N LEU A 19 4.72 21.96 -13.10
CA LEU A 19 5.10 21.01 -12.08
C LEU A 19 4.99 19.60 -12.65
N GLU A 20 6.11 18.88 -12.64
CA GLU A 20 6.27 17.54 -13.18
C GLU A 20 7.07 16.70 -12.18
N SER A 21 6.40 15.75 -11.53
CA SER A 21 7.02 14.76 -10.63
C SER A 21 7.89 15.40 -9.54
N GLY A 22 7.38 16.44 -8.88
CA GLY A 22 8.08 17.16 -7.82
C GLY A 22 9.16 18.15 -8.29
N ILE A 23 9.26 18.43 -9.59
CA ILE A 23 10.17 19.44 -10.14
C ILE A 23 9.37 20.56 -10.79
N VAL A 24 9.68 21.81 -10.42
CA VAL A 24 9.14 22.99 -11.10
C VAL A 24 10.07 23.38 -12.24
N LYS A 25 9.56 23.27 -13.47
CA LYS A 25 10.21 23.77 -14.68
C LYS A 25 9.59 25.10 -15.05
N ALA A 26 10.41 26.14 -15.17
CA ALA A 26 9.94 27.47 -15.54
C ALA A 26 10.69 28.02 -16.75
N THR A 27 10.00 28.81 -17.56
CA THR A 27 10.55 29.56 -18.69
C THR A 27 10.19 31.02 -18.53
N VAL A 28 11.19 31.88 -18.47
CA VAL A 28 11.02 33.33 -18.40
C VAL A 28 10.50 33.84 -19.74
N ILE A 29 9.39 34.60 -19.71
CA ILE A 29 8.81 35.20 -20.91
C ILE A 29 9.33 36.64 -21.05
N ALA A 30 9.18 37.46 -20.01
CA ALA A 30 9.67 38.84 -19.99
C ALA A 30 9.70 39.40 -18.55
N PRO A 31 10.67 40.25 -18.16
CA PRO A 31 11.88 40.60 -18.91
C PRO A 31 12.88 39.45 -18.91
N ALA A 32 13.74 39.37 -19.94
CA ALA A 32 14.80 38.37 -19.99
C ALA A 32 15.78 38.58 -18.83
N ILE A 33 15.84 37.60 -17.92
CA ILE A 33 16.78 37.55 -16.81
C ILE A 33 17.60 36.26 -16.88
N ARG A 34 18.81 36.28 -16.31
CA ARG A 34 19.76 35.16 -16.33
C ARG A 34 20.55 35.13 -15.04
N GLY A 35 21.08 33.95 -14.69
CA GLY A 35 21.92 33.80 -13.51
C GLY A 35 21.15 33.29 -12.29
N ARG A 36 21.74 33.46 -11.11
CA ARG A 36 21.16 32.99 -9.84
C ARG A 36 19.95 33.84 -9.45
N VAL A 37 18.89 33.17 -9.04
CA VAL A 37 17.63 33.78 -8.59
C VAL A 37 17.12 33.12 -7.32
N ARG A 38 16.32 33.85 -6.55
CA ARG A 38 15.53 33.29 -5.45
C ARG A 38 14.16 32.88 -5.95
N VAL A 39 13.68 31.73 -5.52
CA VAL A 39 12.41 31.16 -5.97
C VAL A 39 11.48 30.98 -4.78
N TYR A 40 10.28 31.52 -4.93
CA TYR A 40 9.20 31.46 -3.97
C TYR A 40 7.98 30.81 -4.62
N LEU A 41 7.27 30.01 -3.84
CA LEU A 41 5.92 29.57 -4.17
C LEU A 41 4.93 30.40 -3.36
N ARG A 42 3.93 30.96 -4.03
CA ARG A 42 2.81 31.66 -3.40
C ARG A 42 1.54 30.88 -3.64
N THR A 43 0.84 30.58 -2.55
CA THR A 43 -0.55 30.13 -2.55
C THR A 43 -1.43 31.31 -2.07
N VAL A 44 -2.74 31.11 -2.03
CA VAL A 44 -3.66 32.11 -1.43
C VAL A 44 -3.35 32.35 0.06
N ARG A 45 -2.78 31.37 0.75
CA ARG A 45 -2.62 31.38 2.22
C ARG A 45 -1.17 31.59 2.68
N THR A 46 -0.21 31.19 1.87
CA THR A 46 1.21 31.08 2.29
C THR A 46 2.15 31.52 1.18
N THR A 47 3.30 32.06 1.57
CA THR A 47 4.45 32.23 0.68
C THR A 47 5.60 31.42 1.26
N ARG A 48 6.13 30.48 0.47
CA ARG A 48 7.19 29.56 0.86
C ARG A 48 8.40 29.77 -0.03
N GLU A 49 9.58 29.90 0.56
CA GLU A 49 10.83 29.90 -0.20
C GLU A 49 11.19 28.46 -0.61
N LEU A 50 11.39 28.23 -1.91
CA LEU A 50 11.88 26.96 -2.45
C LEU A 50 13.41 26.92 -2.48
N GLY A 51 14.06 28.09 -2.49
CA GLY A 51 15.50 28.25 -2.41
C GLY A 51 16.07 29.02 -3.60
N TYR A 52 17.29 28.69 -3.99
CA TYR A 52 17.98 29.34 -5.12
C TYR A 52 18.01 28.42 -6.32
N ALA A 53 17.77 28.99 -7.50
CA ALA A 53 17.91 28.30 -8.78
C ALA A 53 18.70 29.16 -9.78
N HIS A 54 19.03 28.57 -10.92
CA HIS A 54 19.75 29.25 -11.99
C HIS A 54 18.88 29.33 -13.24
N ILE A 55 18.80 30.52 -13.84
CA ILE A 55 18.16 30.74 -15.13
C ILE A 55 19.23 30.70 -16.21
N ASN A 56 19.14 29.71 -17.09
CA ASN A 56 20.13 29.47 -18.13
C ASN A 56 20.06 30.51 -19.28
N GLY A 57 20.95 30.39 -20.27
CA GLY A 57 21.00 31.31 -21.42
C GLY A 57 19.71 31.37 -22.26
N ALA A 58 18.90 30.31 -22.21
CA ALA A 58 17.61 30.20 -22.89
C ALA A 58 16.42 30.66 -22.02
N GLY A 59 16.65 31.12 -20.79
CA GLY A 59 15.60 31.59 -19.89
C GLY A 59 14.87 30.47 -19.14
N HIS A 60 15.42 29.25 -19.13
CA HIS A 60 14.85 28.12 -18.39
C HIS A 60 15.43 27.99 -16.99
N LEU A 61 14.56 27.56 -16.07
CA LEU A 61 14.84 27.29 -14.67
C LEU A 61 14.22 25.94 -14.29
N SER A 62 14.95 25.18 -13.49
CA SER A 62 14.48 23.95 -12.86
C SER A 62 14.81 24.02 -11.38
N ILE A 63 13.86 23.66 -10.52
CA ILE A 63 14.06 23.59 -9.07
C ILE A 63 13.24 22.44 -8.48
N ASP A 64 13.85 21.73 -7.54
CA ASP A 64 13.16 20.68 -6.80
C ASP A 64 12.12 21.30 -5.86
N ALA A 65 10.92 20.74 -5.91
CA ALA A 65 9.79 21.24 -5.14
C ALA A 65 8.95 20.06 -4.64
N LEU A 66 9.60 19.25 -3.80
CA LEU A 66 9.01 18.04 -3.22
C LEU A 66 7.79 18.38 -2.34
N GLY A 67 6.72 17.58 -2.49
CA GLY A 67 5.46 17.73 -1.74
C GLY A 67 4.54 18.85 -2.22
N LEU A 68 4.98 19.64 -3.21
CA LEU A 68 4.24 20.81 -3.70
C LEU A 68 2.95 20.44 -4.43
N GLU A 69 2.89 19.24 -4.99
CA GLU A 69 1.69 18.70 -5.64
C GLU A 69 0.54 18.45 -4.65
N GLN A 70 0.86 17.97 -3.44
CA GLN A 70 -0.13 17.74 -2.39
C GLN A 70 -0.68 19.07 -1.87
N GLU A 71 0.19 20.05 -1.65
CA GLU A 71 -0.19 21.43 -1.30
C GLU A 71 -1.02 22.08 -2.42
N ALA A 72 -0.75 21.74 -3.69
CA ALA A 72 -1.51 22.22 -4.83
C ALA A 72 -2.96 21.72 -4.85
N TRP A 73 -3.20 20.48 -4.43
CA TRP A 73 -4.55 19.93 -4.34
C TRP A 73 -5.40 20.64 -3.28
N GLU A 74 -4.78 21.04 -2.17
CA GLU A 74 -5.47 21.69 -1.05
C GLU A 74 -5.68 23.20 -1.26
N SER A 75 -4.67 23.89 -1.79
CA SER A 75 -4.66 25.35 -1.89
C SER A 75 -5.01 25.89 -3.28
N GLY A 76 -5.14 25.00 -4.27
CA GLY A 76 -5.59 25.30 -5.62
C GLY A 76 -4.52 25.98 -6.47
N ARG A 77 -4.64 27.30 -6.65
CA ARG A 77 -3.82 28.05 -7.62
C ARG A 77 -2.43 28.33 -7.04
N LEU A 78 -1.42 27.79 -7.71
CA LEU A 78 -0.02 28.01 -7.38
C LEU A 78 0.61 29.09 -8.27
N VAL A 79 1.31 30.04 -7.65
CA VAL A 79 2.08 31.07 -8.33
C VAL A 79 3.55 30.90 -7.99
N LEU A 80 4.38 30.69 -9.01
CA LEU A 80 5.83 30.75 -8.86
C LEU A 80 6.26 32.21 -8.97
N ARG A 81 6.95 32.70 -7.96
CA ARG A 81 7.57 34.01 -7.93
C ARG A 81 9.09 33.85 -7.92
N VAL A 82 9.76 34.55 -8.83
CA VAL A 82 11.21 34.54 -8.97
C VAL A 82 11.72 35.95 -8.74
N GLU A 83 12.69 36.09 -7.86
CA GLU A 83 13.28 37.37 -7.50
C GLU A 83 14.78 37.41 -7.84
N GLN A 84 15.19 38.50 -8.49
CA GLN A 84 16.57 38.79 -8.81
C GLN A 84 16.85 40.29 -8.66
N HIS A 85 17.53 40.68 -7.58
CA HIS A 85 17.74 42.09 -7.22
C HIS A 85 16.38 42.81 -7.11
N GLU A 86 16.13 43.85 -7.91
CA GLU A 86 14.86 44.59 -7.95
C GLU A 86 13.85 44.02 -8.96
N LYS A 87 14.20 42.96 -9.69
CA LYS A 87 13.29 42.33 -10.67
C LYS A 87 12.51 41.19 -10.03
N VAL A 88 11.19 41.25 -10.18
CA VAL A 88 10.26 40.21 -9.77
C VAL A 88 9.57 39.64 -11.00
N LEU A 89 9.53 38.32 -11.13
CA LEU A 89 8.71 37.63 -12.12
C LEU A 89 7.70 36.71 -11.43
N GLU A 90 6.48 36.68 -11.92
CA GLU A 90 5.44 35.79 -11.43
C GLU A 90 4.78 35.01 -12.58
N GLY A 91 4.31 33.81 -12.27
CA GLY A 91 3.62 32.96 -13.24
C GLY A 91 2.88 31.81 -12.59
N PHE A 92 1.78 31.38 -13.20
CA PHE A 92 1.03 30.23 -12.70
C PHE A 92 1.77 28.93 -12.98
N VAL A 93 1.74 28.03 -12.01
CA VAL A 93 2.32 26.69 -12.13
C VAL A 93 1.24 25.76 -12.66
N ALA A 94 1.42 25.26 -13.87
CA ALA A 94 0.55 24.23 -14.45
C ALA A 94 0.91 22.86 -13.87
N ILE A 95 -0.05 22.19 -13.24
CA ILE A 95 0.15 20.84 -12.70
C ILE A 95 -0.18 19.85 -13.82
N THR A 96 0.85 19.24 -14.39
CA THR A 96 0.71 18.31 -15.52
C THR A 96 -0.15 17.10 -15.17
N ALA A 97 0.03 16.55 -13.97
CA ALA A 97 -0.78 15.46 -13.42
C ALA A 97 -2.28 15.83 -13.32
N ALA A 98 -2.61 17.06 -12.88
CA ALA A 98 -3.99 17.53 -12.79
C ALA A 98 -4.64 17.61 -14.17
N THR A 99 -3.91 18.14 -15.14
CA THR A 99 -4.41 18.33 -16.50
C THR A 99 -4.66 16.98 -17.17
N GLU A 100 -3.76 16.02 -17.01
CA GLU A 100 -3.96 14.65 -17.48
C GLU A 100 -5.11 13.94 -16.77
N LEU A 101 -5.29 14.15 -15.47
CA LEU A 101 -6.41 13.59 -14.71
C LEU A 101 -7.75 14.13 -15.26
N VAL A 102 -7.88 15.44 -15.46
CA VAL A 102 -9.07 16.03 -16.08
C VAL A 102 -9.31 15.46 -17.49
N ARG A 103 -8.25 15.37 -18.31
CA ARG A 103 -8.35 14.89 -19.69
C ARG A 103 -8.88 13.46 -19.77
N ARG A 104 -8.48 12.58 -18.85
CA ARG A 104 -8.84 11.15 -18.89
C ARG A 104 -10.06 10.79 -18.03
N ALA A 105 -10.19 11.38 -16.86
CA ALA A 105 -11.31 11.10 -15.94
C ALA A 105 -12.57 11.91 -16.28
N GLY A 106 -12.45 13.00 -17.06
CA GLY A 106 -13.56 13.82 -17.52
C GLY A 106 -14.44 14.30 -16.35
N PRO A 107 -15.74 13.99 -16.33
CA PRO A 107 -16.66 14.45 -15.28
C PRO A 107 -16.35 13.88 -13.88
N MET A 108 -15.53 12.82 -13.78
CA MET A 108 -15.10 12.25 -12.50
C MET A 108 -13.96 13.03 -11.85
N ALA A 109 -13.24 13.88 -12.61
CA ALA A 109 -12.06 14.58 -12.13
C ALA A 109 -12.29 15.42 -10.85
N PRO A 110 -13.38 16.20 -10.71
CA PRO A 110 -13.63 16.97 -9.48
C PRO A 110 -13.73 16.08 -8.24
N ARG A 111 -14.32 14.89 -8.37
CA ARG A 111 -14.49 13.94 -7.26
C ARG A 111 -13.16 13.29 -6.86
N LEU A 112 -12.34 12.95 -7.86
CA LEU A 112 -10.97 12.45 -7.62
C LEU A 112 -10.08 13.51 -7.00
N PHE A 113 -10.21 14.78 -7.38
CA PHE A 113 -9.52 15.87 -6.69
C PHE A 113 -9.97 16.01 -5.25
N ALA A 114 -11.26 15.82 -4.95
CA ALA A 114 -11.73 15.87 -3.58
C ALA A 114 -11.07 14.77 -2.71
N ILE A 115 -10.93 13.56 -3.28
CA ILE A 115 -10.21 12.46 -2.65
C ILE A 115 -8.71 12.79 -2.51
N LEU A 116 -8.05 13.33 -3.52
CA LEU A 116 -6.64 13.74 -3.40
C LEU A 116 -6.45 14.80 -2.30
N ALA A 117 -7.39 15.74 -2.16
CA ALA A 117 -7.31 16.88 -1.25
C ALA A 117 -7.76 16.61 0.19
N GLY A 118 -8.33 15.45 0.52
CA GLY A 118 -8.78 15.19 1.90
C GLY A 118 -10.21 15.62 2.22
N ASN A 119 -10.93 16.21 1.27
CA ASN A 119 -12.23 16.85 1.47
C ASN A 119 -13.37 16.12 0.74
N GLU A 120 -13.19 14.85 0.45
CA GLU A 120 -14.20 14.02 -0.21
C GLU A 120 -15.47 13.85 0.62
N THR A 121 -16.60 13.74 -0.08
CA THR A 121 -17.91 13.45 0.51
C THR A 121 -18.30 11.98 0.30
N PRO A 122 -19.31 11.45 1.00
CA PRO A 122 -19.83 10.10 0.75
C PRO A 122 -20.23 9.87 -0.71
N ALA A 123 -20.76 10.90 -1.38
CA ALA A 123 -21.14 10.83 -2.79
C ALA A 123 -19.92 10.69 -3.72
N ASP A 124 -18.79 11.30 -3.36
CA ASP A 124 -17.55 11.21 -4.14
C ASP A 124 -16.94 9.82 -4.07
N VAL A 125 -16.91 9.22 -2.88
CA VAL A 125 -16.46 7.83 -2.67
C VAL A 125 -17.37 6.86 -3.42
N ALA A 126 -18.69 7.00 -3.32
CA ALA A 126 -19.64 6.14 -4.04
C ALA A 126 -19.45 6.21 -5.55
N ALA A 127 -19.27 7.43 -6.09
CA ALA A 127 -19.07 7.66 -7.52
C ALA A 127 -17.71 7.15 -8.01
N MET A 128 -16.63 7.35 -7.24
CA MET A 128 -15.32 6.80 -7.55
C MET A 128 -15.36 5.26 -7.62
N LEU A 129 -15.97 4.61 -6.63
CA LEU A 129 -16.07 3.15 -6.59
C LEU A 129 -16.92 2.62 -7.75
N ALA A 130 -18.01 3.32 -8.12
CA ALA A 130 -18.79 3.00 -9.32
C ALA A 130 -17.93 3.12 -10.59
N TRP A 131 -17.16 4.19 -10.71
CA TRP A 131 -16.31 4.46 -11.87
C TRP A 131 -15.20 3.43 -12.06
N PHE A 132 -14.61 2.93 -10.97
CA PHE A 132 -13.66 1.81 -11.01
C PHE A 132 -14.35 0.47 -11.27
N ARG A 133 -15.56 0.27 -10.75
CA ARG A 133 -16.34 -0.95 -10.98
C ARG A 133 -16.71 -1.13 -12.46
N GLU A 134 -17.08 -0.05 -13.13
CA GLU A 134 -17.40 0.00 -14.56
C GLU A 134 -16.23 -0.47 -15.42
N ASP A 135 -15.03 0.00 -15.08
CA ASP A 135 -13.80 -0.33 -15.80
C ASP A 135 -12.62 -0.43 -14.82
N PRO A 136 -12.33 -1.66 -14.33
CA PRO A 136 -11.25 -1.91 -13.39
C PRO A 136 -9.84 -1.62 -13.95
N ALA A 137 -9.70 -1.40 -15.27
CA ALA A 137 -8.43 -0.99 -15.84
C ALA A 137 -8.02 0.44 -15.41
N ARG A 138 -8.99 1.23 -14.92
CA ARG A 138 -8.77 2.59 -14.39
C ARG A 138 -8.13 2.61 -13.01
N LEU A 139 -7.96 1.48 -12.33
CA LEU A 139 -7.42 1.43 -10.98
C LEU A 139 -5.97 1.98 -10.92
N PRO A 140 -5.59 2.72 -9.85
CA PRO A 140 -4.24 3.25 -9.68
C PRO A 140 -3.22 2.15 -9.35
N ARG A 141 -2.64 1.57 -10.39
CA ARG A 141 -1.64 0.51 -10.27
C ARG A 141 -0.27 1.06 -9.87
N ALA A 142 0.49 0.22 -9.17
CA ALA A 142 1.91 0.42 -8.96
C ALA A 142 2.63 0.60 -10.31
N ALA A 143 3.43 1.65 -10.46
CA ALA A 143 4.30 1.78 -11.62
C ALA A 143 5.48 0.80 -11.44
N ALA A 144 5.67 -0.12 -12.38
CA ALA A 144 6.89 -0.92 -12.42
C ALA A 144 8.06 0.01 -12.77
N ILE A 145 9.03 0.14 -11.86
CA ILE A 145 10.28 0.85 -12.12
C ILE A 145 11.26 -0.18 -12.69
N SER A 146 11.50 -0.17 -14.00
CA SER A 146 12.59 -0.94 -14.59
C SER A 146 13.93 -0.32 -14.20
N THR A 147 14.74 -1.04 -13.44
CA THR A 147 16.15 -0.76 -13.19
C THR A 147 16.99 -1.15 -14.40
N LEU A 148 16.84 -0.43 -15.51
CA LEU A 148 17.86 -0.43 -16.56
C LEU A 148 19.00 0.45 -16.05
N SER A 149 20.12 -0.19 -15.70
CA SER A 149 21.40 0.48 -15.57
C SER A 149 21.71 1.12 -16.93
N ALA A 150 21.50 2.43 -17.02
CA ALA A 150 21.97 3.21 -18.15
C ALA A 150 23.50 3.11 -18.16
N SER A 151 24.05 2.43 -19.15
CA SER A 151 25.44 2.58 -19.55
C SER A 151 25.73 4.06 -19.76
N GLU A 152 26.80 4.53 -19.13
CA GLU A 152 27.32 5.90 -19.20
C GLU A 152 27.43 6.34 -20.68
N ASP A 153 26.65 7.34 -21.06
CA ASP A 153 27.03 8.25 -22.14
C ASP A 153 26.69 9.67 -21.70
N GLU A 154 27.66 10.56 -21.85
CA GLU A 154 27.72 11.87 -21.22
C GLU A 154 26.63 12.82 -21.73
N GLY A 155 25.82 13.32 -20.80
CA GLY A 155 24.83 14.37 -21.03
C GLY A 155 23.91 14.54 -19.84
N GLU A 156 24.17 15.55 -19.01
CA GLU A 156 23.42 15.91 -17.81
C GLU A 156 21.90 15.72 -17.93
N GLY A 157 21.40 14.76 -17.15
CA GLY A 157 19.99 14.43 -17.04
C GLY A 157 19.83 13.27 -16.07
N SER A 158 20.31 13.44 -14.84
CA SER A 158 20.06 12.48 -13.76
C SER A 158 18.56 12.25 -13.66
N THR A 159 18.10 11.09 -14.13
CA THR A 159 16.71 10.70 -14.04
C THR A 159 16.49 10.26 -12.59
N PHE A 160 16.28 11.24 -11.70
CA PHE A 160 15.98 10.97 -10.31
C PHE A 160 14.55 10.46 -10.18
N VAL A 161 14.42 9.29 -9.59
CA VAL A 161 13.15 8.62 -9.30
C VAL A 161 12.54 9.24 -8.04
N HIS A 162 11.30 9.71 -8.16
CA HIS A 162 10.55 10.37 -7.08
C HIS A 162 10.20 9.39 -5.94
N VAL A 163 10.38 9.81 -4.68
CA VAL A 163 10.12 8.96 -3.49
C VAL A 163 8.65 8.58 -3.35
N GLY A 164 7.70 9.45 -3.69
CA GLY A 164 6.27 9.06 -3.77
C GLY A 164 5.92 8.19 -4.98
N SER A 165 6.81 8.05 -5.97
CA SER A 165 6.72 7.01 -7.00
C SER A 165 7.35 5.70 -6.51
N LEU A 166 8.32 5.77 -5.58
CA LEU A 166 8.90 4.62 -4.89
C LEU A 166 7.94 4.01 -3.85
N GLU A 167 7.15 4.82 -3.14
CA GLU A 167 6.16 4.33 -2.16
C GLU A 167 5.08 3.43 -2.79
N GLY A 168 4.82 3.61 -4.08
CA GLY A 168 3.90 2.79 -4.87
C GLY A 168 4.58 1.85 -5.88
N ALA A 169 5.90 1.82 -5.99
CA ALA A 169 6.58 0.99 -6.99
C ALA A 169 6.92 -0.39 -6.45
N VAL A 170 6.58 -1.41 -7.25
CA VAL A 170 7.09 -2.77 -7.05
C VAL A 170 8.36 -2.89 -7.88
N PHE A 171 9.48 -3.26 -7.24
CA PHE A 171 10.69 -3.67 -7.96
C PHE A 171 10.48 -5.09 -8.48
N ASP A 172 10.24 -5.22 -9.78
CA ASP A 172 10.14 -6.51 -10.46
C ASP A 172 11.30 -6.64 -11.46
N ASN A 173 12.02 -7.77 -11.42
CA ASN A 173 13.16 -8.08 -12.29
C ASN A 173 12.72 -8.78 -13.58
N SER A 174 11.56 -8.41 -14.10
CA SER A 174 10.93 -9.05 -15.25
C SER A 174 10.98 -8.11 -16.47
N ASP A 175 11.55 -8.62 -17.57
CA ASP A 175 11.79 -7.95 -18.85
C ASP A 175 10.53 -7.26 -19.40
N PRO A 176 10.58 -5.99 -19.88
CA PRO A 176 9.39 -5.32 -20.37
C PRO A 176 9.01 -5.84 -21.75
N GLY A 177 7.89 -6.56 -21.80
CA GLY A 177 7.10 -6.67 -23.03
C GLY A 177 6.69 -5.27 -23.50
N ALA A 178 7.07 -4.95 -24.73
CA ALA A 178 6.78 -3.69 -25.39
C ALA A 178 5.28 -3.34 -25.39
N GLY A 179 4.95 -2.13 -24.95
CA GLY A 179 3.69 -1.46 -25.28
C GLY A 179 2.91 -0.92 -24.09
N GLU A 180 3.26 0.27 -23.60
CA GLU A 180 2.26 1.22 -23.09
C GLU A 180 2.88 2.63 -22.96
N GLU A 181 2.69 3.44 -24.01
CA GLU A 181 2.88 4.89 -24.00
C GLU A 181 1.80 5.56 -23.12
N GLY A 182 1.81 5.27 -21.82
CA GLY A 182 1.06 6.01 -20.83
C GLY A 182 1.84 7.26 -20.42
N SER A 183 1.30 8.45 -20.71
CA SER A 183 1.84 9.74 -20.26
C SER A 183 2.36 9.65 -18.82
N VAL A 184 3.63 10.02 -18.59
CA VAL A 184 4.28 10.00 -17.26
C VAL A 184 3.43 10.75 -16.23
N ALA A 185 2.81 11.87 -16.62
CA ALA A 185 1.92 12.65 -15.77
C ALA A 185 0.64 11.89 -15.37
N TRP A 186 0.12 11.00 -16.22
CA TRP A 186 -1.00 10.12 -15.84
C TRP A 186 -0.56 9.06 -14.83
N LYS A 187 0.57 8.40 -15.06
CA LYS A 187 1.12 7.42 -14.10
C LYS A 187 1.36 8.07 -12.74
N HIS A 188 1.87 9.30 -12.74
CA HIS A 188 2.08 10.09 -11.53
C HIS A 188 0.77 10.47 -10.82
N ALA A 189 -0.25 10.94 -11.56
CA ALA A 189 -1.57 11.21 -11.00
C ALA A 189 -2.20 9.98 -10.33
N MET A 190 -2.05 8.81 -10.94
CA MET A 190 -2.55 7.55 -10.37
C MET A 190 -1.74 7.11 -9.15
N ALA A 191 -0.43 7.35 -9.12
CA ALA A 191 0.39 7.09 -7.93
C ALA A 191 -0.04 7.97 -6.74
N LEU A 192 -0.33 9.25 -6.98
CA LEU A 192 -0.88 10.15 -5.95
C LEU A 192 -2.25 9.66 -5.44
N LEU A 193 -3.12 9.19 -6.34
CA LEU A 193 -4.42 8.63 -5.96
C LEU A 193 -4.27 7.34 -5.13
N ARG A 194 -3.31 6.47 -5.50
CA ARG A 194 -2.97 5.28 -4.70
C ARG A 194 -2.52 5.66 -3.29
N SER A 195 -1.63 6.65 -3.19
CA SER A 195 -1.14 7.16 -1.92
C SER A 195 -2.28 7.71 -1.06
N ALA A 196 -3.24 8.42 -1.67
CA ALA A 196 -4.39 8.96 -0.96
C ALA A 196 -5.26 7.89 -0.28
N PHE A 197 -5.33 6.68 -0.83
CA PHE A 197 -6.02 5.55 -0.19
C PHE A 197 -5.28 4.96 1.01
N SER A 198 -3.97 5.19 1.10
CA SER A 198 -3.15 4.70 2.22
C SER A 198 -3.06 5.73 3.35
N THR A 199 -3.47 6.98 3.12
CA THR A 199 -3.48 8.03 4.14
C THR A 199 -4.70 7.87 5.06
N PRO A 200 -4.51 7.72 6.38
CA PRO A 200 -5.61 7.71 7.35
C PRO A 200 -6.34 9.06 7.39
N ARG A 201 -7.67 9.05 7.43
CA ARG A 201 -8.50 10.28 7.36
C ARG A 201 -9.64 10.33 8.37
N GLY A 202 -10.03 9.20 8.94
CA GLY A 202 -11.12 9.10 9.91
C GLY A 202 -12.52 9.10 9.27
N PRO A 203 -13.55 8.83 10.09
CA PRO A 203 -14.93 8.75 9.63
C PRO A 203 -15.47 10.12 9.18
N TRP A 204 -16.66 10.11 8.56
CA TRP A 204 -17.35 11.34 8.20
C TRP A 204 -17.65 12.20 9.45
N ASN A 205 -17.33 13.48 9.40
CA ASN A 205 -17.72 14.46 10.42
C ASN A 205 -19.21 14.82 10.26
N VAL A 206 -20.12 13.97 10.75
CA VAL A 206 -21.59 14.14 10.58
C VAL A 206 -22.25 14.84 11.78
N GLY A 207 -21.50 15.26 12.79
CA GLY A 207 -22.10 15.84 14.00
C GLY A 207 -21.15 16.70 14.82
N GLY A 208 -20.96 17.96 14.40
CA GLY A 208 -20.76 18.99 15.42
C GLY A 208 -22.06 19.10 16.21
N GLU A 209 -22.02 18.85 17.52
CA GLU A 209 -23.12 19.18 18.42
C GLU A 209 -23.19 20.70 18.52
N THR A 210 -24.17 21.30 17.84
CA THR A 210 -24.58 22.68 18.08
C THR A 210 -25.82 22.63 18.97
N ASP A 211 -25.71 23.15 20.19
CA ASP A 211 -26.78 23.17 21.20
C ASP A 211 -27.95 24.13 20.86
N ASP A 212 -27.89 24.78 19.69
CA ASP A 212 -28.82 25.84 19.22
C ASP A 212 -29.48 25.48 17.86
N ASP A 213 -29.76 24.20 17.58
CA ASP A 213 -30.42 23.81 16.33
C ASP A 213 -31.94 24.08 16.40
N ASP A 214 -32.45 25.03 15.61
CA ASP A 214 -33.88 25.22 15.35
C ASP A 214 -34.48 23.97 14.64
N ASP A 215 -35.80 23.76 14.74
CA ASP A 215 -36.49 22.57 14.16
C ASP A 215 -36.21 22.37 12.64
N ASP A 216 -36.10 23.46 11.88
CA ASP A 216 -35.77 23.42 10.45
C ASP A 216 -34.32 22.95 10.18
N GLU A 217 -33.38 23.27 11.09
CA GLU A 217 -31.98 22.85 10.99
C GLU A 217 -31.82 21.37 11.34
N ARG A 218 -32.63 20.89 12.30
CA ARG A 218 -32.74 19.48 12.64
C ARG A 218 -33.25 18.63 11.48
N ASP A 219 -34.32 19.04 10.81
CA ASP A 219 -34.87 18.32 9.66
C ASP A 219 -33.87 18.28 8.49
N ALA A 220 -33.18 19.39 8.23
CA ALA A 220 -32.12 19.46 7.22
C ALA A 220 -30.93 18.55 7.58
N ARG A 221 -30.56 18.47 8.87
CA ARG A 221 -29.51 17.58 9.37
C ARG A 221 -29.90 16.11 9.24
N GLU A 222 -31.11 15.75 9.63
CA GLU A 222 -31.62 14.38 9.45
C GLU A 222 -31.66 13.97 7.98
N LYS A 223 -32.08 14.87 7.09
CA LYS A 223 -32.05 14.62 5.65
C LYS A 223 -30.63 14.37 5.15
N ARG A 224 -29.64 15.17 5.57
CA ARG A 224 -28.22 14.97 5.23
C ARG A 224 -27.70 13.62 5.73
N ILE A 225 -28.03 13.24 6.96
CA ILE A 225 -27.64 11.93 7.52
C ILE A 225 -28.20 10.79 6.65
N ARG A 226 -29.49 10.84 6.30
CA ARG A 226 -30.12 9.82 5.44
C ARG A 226 -29.48 9.76 4.05
N GLU A 227 -29.14 10.90 3.46
CA GLU A 227 -28.43 10.96 2.19
C GLU A 227 -27.02 10.36 2.29
N TYR A 228 -26.30 10.64 3.38
CA TYR A 228 -24.97 10.08 3.64
C TYR A 228 -25.04 8.57 3.78
N ASP A 229 -26.00 8.05 4.54
CA ASP A 229 -26.22 6.61 4.71
C ASP A 229 -26.53 5.93 3.37
N GLN A 230 -27.35 6.54 2.52
CA GLN A 230 -27.63 6.00 1.19
C GLN A 230 -26.37 5.93 0.32
N GLN A 231 -25.51 6.97 0.35
CA GLN A 231 -24.25 6.94 -0.40
C GLN A 231 -23.24 5.94 0.18
N ASN A 232 -23.23 5.77 1.51
CA ASN A 232 -22.43 4.76 2.18
C ASN A 232 -22.85 3.36 1.74
N VAL A 233 -24.15 3.05 1.69
CA VAL A 233 -24.67 1.76 1.19
C VAL A 233 -24.22 1.52 -0.26
N ARG A 234 -24.35 2.53 -1.14
CA ARG A 234 -23.89 2.43 -2.54
C ARG A 234 -22.39 2.22 -2.65
N SER A 235 -21.60 2.88 -1.78
CA SER A 235 -20.16 2.70 -1.72
C SER A 235 -19.80 1.25 -1.41
N LEU A 236 -20.46 0.66 -0.39
CA LEU A 236 -20.26 -0.74 -0.02
C LEU A 236 -20.64 -1.71 -1.15
N GLU A 237 -21.79 -1.50 -1.81
CA GLU A 237 -22.23 -2.33 -2.94
C GLU A 237 -21.25 -2.27 -4.12
N ASN A 238 -20.77 -1.07 -4.45
CA ASN A 238 -19.80 -0.90 -5.53
C ASN A 238 -18.44 -1.53 -5.20
N PHE A 239 -17.99 -1.38 -3.95
CA PHE A 239 -16.75 -1.99 -3.49
C PHE A 239 -16.85 -3.53 -3.48
N GLU A 240 -17.92 -4.10 -2.95
CA GLU A 240 -18.15 -5.56 -2.91
C GLU A 240 -18.19 -6.18 -4.32
N ALA A 241 -18.71 -5.45 -5.32
CA ALA A 241 -18.70 -5.88 -6.71
C ALA A 241 -17.34 -5.71 -7.42
N LEU A 242 -16.51 -4.79 -6.94
CA LEU A 242 -15.17 -4.51 -7.49
C LEU A 242 -14.12 -5.46 -6.91
N LEU A 243 -14.20 -5.76 -5.61
CA LEU A 243 -13.19 -6.51 -4.86
C LEU A 243 -12.79 -7.84 -5.52
N PRO A 244 -13.71 -8.72 -5.97
CA PRO A 244 -13.34 -9.98 -6.63
C PRO A 244 -12.45 -9.78 -7.86
N LYS A 245 -12.70 -8.71 -8.65
CA LYS A 245 -11.92 -8.39 -9.86
C LYS A 245 -10.49 -7.91 -9.55
N MET A 246 -10.26 -7.41 -8.33
CA MET A 246 -8.96 -6.94 -7.85
C MET A 246 -8.09 -8.07 -7.27
N ILE A 247 -8.69 -9.22 -6.93
CA ILE A 247 -7.99 -10.35 -6.29
C ILE A 247 -7.95 -11.61 -7.15
N GLU A 248 -8.73 -11.66 -8.24
CA GLU A 248 -8.76 -12.81 -9.15
C GLU A 248 -7.40 -13.03 -9.84
N PRO A 249 -6.75 -14.18 -9.62
CA PRO A 249 -5.45 -14.46 -10.23
C PRO A 249 -5.52 -14.44 -11.76
N GLY A 250 -4.63 -13.68 -12.40
CA GLY A 250 -4.59 -13.57 -13.86
C GLY A 250 -5.55 -12.53 -14.46
N SER A 251 -6.36 -11.86 -13.65
CA SER A 251 -7.10 -10.67 -14.09
C SER A 251 -6.11 -9.54 -14.37
N ALA A 252 -6.32 -8.81 -15.48
CA ALA A 252 -5.53 -7.63 -15.80
C ALA A 252 -5.60 -6.56 -14.71
N SER A 253 -6.68 -6.54 -13.89
CA SER A 253 -6.88 -5.62 -12.77
C SER A 253 -6.48 -6.18 -11.40
N ALA A 254 -5.83 -7.33 -11.35
CA ALA A 254 -5.42 -7.94 -10.10
C ALA A 254 -4.32 -7.11 -9.42
N ASP A 255 -4.65 -6.51 -8.28
CA ASP A 255 -3.71 -5.82 -7.39
C ASP A 255 -4.22 -5.98 -5.95
N PRO A 256 -3.88 -7.11 -5.28
CA PRO A 256 -4.34 -7.38 -3.91
C PRO A 256 -3.87 -6.35 -2.88
N ILE A 257 -2.74 -5.68 -3.15
CA ILE A 257 -2.21 -4.63 -2.28
C ILE A 257 -3.07 -3.37 -2.40
N LEU A 258 -3.43 -2.98 -3.62
CA LEU A 258 -4.39 -1.88 -3.82
C LEU A 258 -5.75 -2.24 -3.24
N ALA A 259 -6.19 -3.49 -3.39
CA ALA A 259 -7.43 -3.96 -2.80
C ALA A 259 -7.40 -3.77 -1.29
N LEU A 260 -6.29 -4.08 -0.63
CA LEU A 260 -6.11 -3.85 0.81
C LEU A 260 -6.17 -2.37 1.18
N ALA A 261 -5.41 -1.52 0.49
CA ALA A 261 -5.40 -0.08 0.75
C ALA A 261 -6.80 0.55 0.56
N LEU A 262 -7.49 0.19 -0.52
CA LEU A 262 -8.86 0.62 -0.78
C LEU A 262 -9.85 0.06 0.26
N THR A 263 -9.66 -1.18 0.72
CA THR A 263 -10.46 -1.75 1.81
C THR A 263 -10.30 -0.95 3.09
N HIS A 264 -9.06 -0.58 3.43
CA HIS A 264 -8.77 0.23 4.61
C HIS A 264 -9.39 1.63 4.47
N PHE A 265 -9.22 2.29 3.34
CA PHE A 265 -9.85 3.58 3.03
C PHE A 265 -11.38 3.55 3.18
N VAL A 266 -12.05 2.57 2.57
CA VAL A 266 -13.50 2.40 2.69
C VAL A 266 -13.90 2.12 4.13
N THR A 267 -13.10 1.32 4.85
CA THR A 267 -13.36 1.00 6.25
C THR A 267 -13.22 2.23 7.14
N ASP A 268 -12.23 3.08 6.88
CA ASP A 268 -11.96 4.31 7.61
C ASP A 268 -13.04 5.36 7.40
N ARG A 269 -13.50 5.54 6.16
CA ARG A 269 -14.52 6.53 5.82
C ARG A 269 -15.96 6.06 6.12
N VAL A 270 -16.32 4.86 5.67
CA VAL A 270 -17.72 4.36 5.64
C VAL A 270 -18.10 3.60 6.92
N ARG A 271 -17.12 3.06 7.66
CA ARG A 271 -17.34 2.32 8.91
C ARG A 271 -18.33 1.13 8.79
N PRO A 272 -18.08 0.17 7.87
CA PRO A 272 -18.88 -1.04 7.77
C PRO A 272 -18.76 -1.92 9.03
N THR A 273 -19.64 -2.92 9.14
CA THR A 273 -19.61 -3.85 10.28
C THR A 273 -18.31 -4.67 10.30
N ALA A 274 -17.83 -5.00 11.51
CA ALA A 274 -16.63 -5.82 11.71
C ALA A 274 -16.67 -7.14 10.94
N ALA A 275 -17.86 -7.76 10.83
CA ALA A 275 -18.06 -9.00 10.08
C ALA A 275 -17.77 -8.83 8.57
N LYS A 276 -18.19 -7.70 7.97
CA LYS A 276 -17.90 -7.39 6.56
C LYS A 276 -16.41 -7.16 6.33
N VAL A 277 -15.77 -6.34 7.17
CA VAL A 277 -14.33 -6.08 7.08
C VAL A 277 -13.55 -7.39 7.18
N ARG A 278 -13.90 -8.25 8.13
CA ARG A 278 -13.27 -9.57 8.29
C ARG A 278 -13.48 -10.47 7.06
N ALA A 279 -14.65 -10.45 6.45
CA ALA A 279 -14.93 -11.22 5.23
C ALA A 279 -14.11 -10.72 4.03
N TRP A 280 -13.87 -9.41 3.90
CA TRP A 280 -13.01 -8.85 2.86
C TRP A 280 -11.53 -9.18 3.10
N LEU A 281 -11.02 -8.99 4.33
CA LEU A 281 -9.64 -9.36 4.68
C LEU A 281 -9.37 -10.85 4.44
N GLY A 282 -10.34 -11.72 4.75
CA GLY A 282 -10.25 -13.15 4.48
C GLY A 282 -10.12 -13.52 3.00
N GLN A 283 -10.56 -12.64 2.09
CA GLN A 283 -10.40 -12.81 0.64
C GLN A 283 -9.08 -12.19 0.13
N ILE A 284 -8.71 -11.03 0.66
CA ILE A 284 -7.55 -10.25 0.19
C ILE A 284 -6.23 -10.85 0.67
N LEU A 285 -6.10 -11.16 1.97
CA LEU A 285 -4.83 -11.59 2.55
C LEU A 285 -4.28 -12.86 1.89
N PRO A 286 -5.08 -13.89 1.53
CA PRO A 286 -4.59 -15.04 0.77
C PRO A 286 -4.10 -14.71 -0.65
N ALA A 287 -4.66 -13.67 -1.29
CA ALA A 287 -4.30 -13.27 -2.64
C ALA A 287 -2.96 -12.49 -2.69
N ILE A 288 -2.52 -11.91 -1.58
CA ILE A 288 -1.21 -11.25 -1.48
C ILE A 288 -0.11 -12.33 -1.47
N SER A 289 0.79 -12.29 -2.45
CA SER A 289 1.89 -13.24 -2.62
C SER A 289 3.26 -12.74 -2.11
N SER A 290 3.45 -11.42 -2.01
CA SER A 290 4.71 -10.79 -1.60
C SER A 290 4.45 -9.57 -0.72
N TYR A 291 5.33 -9.36 0.27
CA TYR A 291 5.32 -8.22 1.19
C TYR A 291 6.55 -7.32 0.96
N GLY A 292 6.67 -6.76 -0.24
CA GLY A 292 7.68 -5.74 -0.57
C GLY A 292 7.10 -4.33 -0.66
N GLY A 293 7.90 -3.31 -0.31
CA GLY A 293 7.56 -1.89 -0.48
C GLY A 293 6.78 -1.26 0.69
N ALA A 294 6.42 0.02 0.56
CA ALA A 294 5.81 0.82 1.65
C ALA A 294 4.43 0.29 2.11
N VAL A 295 3.71 -0.43 1.25
CA VAL A 295 2.39 -1.01 1.57
C VAL A 295 2.50 -2.40 2.20
N ALA A 296 3.71 -2.97 2.30
CA ALA A 296 3.95 -4.24 2.97
C ALA A 296 3.59 -4.17 4.46
N GLU A 297 3.89 -3.04 5.12
CA GLU A 297 3.57 -2.82 6.53
C GLU A 297 2.07 -2.88 6.79
N GLN A 298 1.26 -2.21 5.95
CA GLN A 298 -0.19 -2.25 6.04
C GLN A 298 -0.73 -3.68 5.93
N ALA A 299 -0.13 -4.47 5.05
CA ALA A 299 -0.54 -5.85 4.80
C ALA A 299 -0.11 -6.82 5.90
N MET A 300 1.09 -6.65 6.46
CA MET A 300 1.54 -7.37 7.64
C MET A 300 0.69 -7.02 8.87
N ALA A 301 0.44 -5.73 9.11
CA ALA A 301 -0.43 -5.26 10.19
C ALA A 301 -1.84 -5.84 10.07
N SER A 302 -2.41 -5.83 8.85
CA SER A 302 -3.73 -6.40 8.58
C SER A 302 -3.78 -7.90 8.86
N LEU A 303 -2.69 -8.61 8.56
CA LEU A 303 -2.55 -10.04 8.85
C LEU A 303 -2.49 -10.31 10.36
N LEU A 304 -1.71 -9.51 11.11
CA LEU A 304 -1.65 -9.59 12.57
C LEU A 304 -3.02 -9.38 13.21
N VAL A 305 -3.74 -8.32 12.82
CA VAL A 305 -5.07 -8.02 13.35
C VAL A 305 -6.08 -9.09 12.96
N TYR A 306 -6.09 -9.53 11.69
CA TYR A 306 -7.04 -10.52 11.21
C TYR A 306 -6.97 -11.82 12.01
N TYR A 307 -5.78 -12.42 12.14
CA TYR A 307 -5.61 -13.68 12.86
C TYR A 307 -5.55 -13.50 14.38
N GLY A 308 -5.06 -12.37 14.88
CA GLY A 308 -5.01 -12.08 16.30
C GLY A 308 -6.40 -12.02 16.94
N THR A 309 -7.39 -11.61 16.15
CA THR A 309 -8.77 -11.36 16.59
C THR A 309 -9.77 -12.41 16.09
N ASP A 310 -9.37 -13.42 15.30
CA ASP A 310 -10.31 -14.40 14.71
C ASP A 310 -10.87 -15.44 15.69
N GLY A 311 -10.34 -15.49 16.92
CA GLY A 311 -10.79 -16.39 17.98
C GLY A 311 -10.42 -17.86 17.77
N ALA A 312 -9.64 -18.17 16.73
CA ALA A 312 -9.24 -19.54 16.43
C ALA A 312 -8.12 -20.02 17.37
N PRO A 313 -8.10 -21.33 17.70
CA PRO A 313 -6.96 -21.91 18.41
C PRO A 313 -5.69 -21.82 17.55
N ASN A 314 -4.53 -21.68 18.19
CA ASN A 314 -3.22 -21.60 17.54
C ASN A 314 -3.06 -20.42 16.55
N ARG A 315 -3.74 -19.30 16.82
CA ARG A 315 -3.65 -18.06 16.03
C ARG A 315 -2.21 -17.63 15.71
N ALA A 316 -1.30 -17.64 16.69
CA ALA A 316 0.10 -17.26 16.50
C ALA A 316 0.82 -18.18 15.49
N ALA A 317 0.63 -19.50 15.58
CA ALA A 317 1.23 -20.45 14.65
C ALA A 317 0.67 -20.30 13.21
N ARG A 318 -0.62 -19.97 13.07
CA ARG A 318 -1.25 -19.70 11.77
C ARG A 318 -0.69 -18.44 11.11
N VAL A 319 -0.48 -17.36 11.89
CA VAL A 319 0.17 -16.14 11.42
C VAL A 319 1.61 -16.40 11.04
N ARG A 320 2.38 -17.05 11.92
CA ARG A 320 3.79 -17.40 11.68
C ARG A 320 3.94 -18.13 10.35
N ARG A 321 3.11 -19.16 10.12
CA ARG A 321 3.05 -19.88 8.85
C ARG A 321 2.75 -18.96 7.67
N ALA A 322 1.80 -18.04 7.80
CA ALA A 322 1.41 -17.14 6.72
C ALA A 322 2.51 -16.12 6.37
N LEU A 323 3.26 -15.64 7.36
CA LEU A 323 4.40 -14.75 7.20
C LEU A 323 5.61 -15.47 6.57
N LEU A 324 5.97 -16.64 7.11
CA LEU A 324 7.08 -17.45 6.61
C LEU A 324 6.87 -17.93 5.16
N LYS A 325 5.62 -18.19 4.75
CA LYS A 325 5.30 -18.53 3.35
C LYS A 325 5.56 -17.40 2.35
N ARG A 326 5.74 -16.18 2.84
CA ARG A 326 5.97 -14.96 2.06
C ARG A 326 7.32 -14.35 2.38
N ASP A 327 8.24 -15.18 2.89
CA ASP A 327 9.63 -14.83 3.21
C ASP A 327 9.78 -13.65 4.20
N VAL A 328 8.80 -13.46 5.09
CA VAL A 328 8.89 -12.46 6.17
C VAL A 328 9.56 -13.07 7.40
N ASP A 329 10.64 -12.43 7.86
CA ASP A 329 11.24 -12.74 9.15
C ASP A 329 10.35 -12.22 10.29
N VAL A 330 9.86 -13.14 11.11
CA VAL A 330 9.03 -12.83 12.28
C VAL A 330 9.78 -12.08 13.37
N LEU A 331 11.12 -12.11 13.37
CA LEU A 331 11.94 -11.38 14.32
C LEU A 331 12.05 -9.89 13.99
N THR A 332 11.73 -9.50 12.76
CA THR A 332 11.76 -8.10 12.32
C THR A 332 10.39 -7.40 12.45
N LEU A 333 9.39 -8.07 13.03
CA LEU A 333 8.07 -7.48 13.23
C LEU A 333 8.11 -6.40 14.31
N ASP A 334 7.73 -5.19 13.93
CA ASP A 334 7.55 -4.06 14.84
C ASP A 334 6.06 -3.91 15.21
N PRO A 335 5.69 -3.87 16.51
CA PRO A 335 4.32 -3.57 16.93
C PRO A 335 3.77 -2.24 16.38
N GLU A 336 4.62 -1.26 16.08
CA GLU A 336 4.21 0.05 15.57
C GLU A 336 3.61 -0.02 14.16
N ILE A 337 3.82 -1.10 13.39
CA ILE A 337 3.21 -1.25 12.06
C ILE A 337 1.67 -1.22 12.12
N CYS A 338 1.06 -1.53 13.25
CA CYS A 338 -0.38 -1.43 13.46
C CYS A 338 -0.91 0.02 13.36
N ALA A 339 -0.05 1.04 13.52
CA ALA A 339 -0.40 2.44 13.32
C ALA A 339 -0.73 2.76 11.84
N THR A 340 -0.32 1.91 10.89
CA THR A 340 -0.66 2.06 9.46
C THR A 340 -2.10 1.65 9.13
N ILE A 341 -2.81 0.99 10.05
CA ILE A 341 -4.18 0.48 9.84
C ILE A 341 -5.19 0.90 10.93
N PRO A 342 -5.30 2.20 11.26
CA PRO A 342 -6.09 2.66 12.41
C PRO A 342 -7.56 2.24 12.36
N ALA A 343 -8.22 2.32 11.20
CA ALA A 343 -9.60 1.90 11.04
C ALA A 343 -9.85 0.40 11.30
N PHE A 344 -8.91 -0.47 10.93
CA PHE A 344 -9.02 -1.90 11.24
C PHE A 344 -8.80 -2.17 12.72
N MET A 345 -7.86 -1.46 13.36
CA MET A 345 -7.62 -1.56 14.80
C MET A 345 -8.89 -1.19 15.59
N GLU A 346 -9.52 -0.08 15.23
CA GLU A 346 -10.72 0.42 15.91
C GLU A 346 -11.93 -0.53 15.78
N LEU A 347 -12.14 -1.10 14.59
CA LEU A 347 -13.31 -1.94 14.32
C LEU A 347 -13.14 -3.42 14.67
N LEU A 348 -11.92 -3.97 14.58
CA LEU A 348 -11.67 -5.40 14.77
C LEU A 348 -10.95 -5.72 16.09
N ALA A 349 -10.23 -4.75 16.67
CA ALA A 349 -9.12 -5.02 17.57
C ALA A 349 -9.24 -4.27 18.92
N GLN A 350 -10.46 -4.10 19.44
CA GLN A 350 -10.73 -3.35 20.69
C GLN A 350 -9.91 -3.84 21.91
N ASP A 351 -9.62 -5.15 21.99
CA ASP A 351 -8.81 -5.77 23.06
C ASP A 351 -7.49 -6.38 22.54
N PHE A 352 -7.03 -5.98 21.36
CA PHE A 352 -5.86 -6.58 20.74
C PHE A 352 -4.56 -5.93 21.20
N ASN A 353 -3.70 -6.71 21.86
CA ASN A 353 -2.34 -6.30 22.20
C ASN A 353 -1.34 -6.83 21.16
N ALA A 354 -0.88 -5.93 20.27
CA ALA A 354 0.07 -6.28 19.22
C ALA A 354 1.41 -6.79 19.77
N VAL A 355 1.91 -6.18 20.85
CA VAL A 355 3.20 -6.55 21.47
C VAL A 355 3.14 -7.99 22.00
N GLU A 356 2.10 -8.32 22.75
CA GLU A 356 1.90 -9.67 23.28
C GLU A 356 1.69 -10.70 22.17
N PHE A 357 0.94 -10.35 21.14
CA PHE A 357 0.68 -11.27 20.03
C PHE A 357 1.92 -11.53 19.19
N ILE A 358 2.74 -10.52 18.90
CA ILE A 358 4.04 -10.69 18.24
C ILE A 358 4.96 -11.56 19.11
N ALA A 359 5.01 -11.35 20.42
CA ALA A 359 5.77 -12.23 21.31
C ALA A 359 5.26 -13.69 21.29
N GLU A 360 3.95 -13.92 21.18
CA GLU A 360 3.34 -15.24 20.98
C GLU A 360 3.80 -15.87 19.65
N ILE A 361 3.81 -15.09 18.56
CA ILE A 361 4.28 -15.50 17.23
C ILE A 361 5.76 -15.88 17.24
N VAL A 362 6.60 -15.08 17.87
CA VAL A 362 8.05 -15.33 17.96
C VAL A 362 8.34 -16.59 18.77
N ARG A 363 7.61 -16.83 19.87
CA ARG A 363 7.80 -18.00 20.74
C ARG A 363 7.27 -19.30 20.14
N CYS A 364 6.24 -19.24 19.30
CA CYS A 364 5.70 -20.45 18.67
C CYS A 364 6.56 -20.92 17.49
N LYS A 365 6.52 -22.23 17.22
CA LYS A 365 7.09 -22.83 16.01
C LYS A 365 5.97 -23.41 15.15
N THR A 366 6.12 -23.33 13.84
CA THR A 366 5.31 -24.10 12.91
C THR A 366 5.80 -25.55 12.85
N ALA A 367 4.94 -26.48 12.44
CA ALA A 367 5.33 -27.87 12.24
C ALA A 367 6.46 -28.03 11.23
N GLY A 368 6.46 -27.23 10.15
CA GLY A 368 7.53 -27.23 9.16
C GLY A 368 8.88 -26.79 9.71
N GLU A 369 8.91 -25.77 10.58
CA GLU A 369 10.14 -25.36 11.27
C GLU A 369 10.65 -26.46 12.21
N GLU A 370 9.76 -27.05 13.01
CA GLU A 370 10.15 -28.10 13.95
C GLU A 370 10.64 -29.36 13.22
N VAL A 371 10.05 -29.70 12.08
CA VAL A 371 10.54 -30.76 11.19
C VAL A 371 11.91 -30.42 10.63
N ARG A 372 12.15 -29.18 10.18
CA ARG A 372 13.46 -28.78 9.66
C ARG A 372 14.54 -28.85 10.74
N ASP A 373 14.25 -28.36 11.94
CA ASP A 373 15.15 -28.45 13.09
C ASP A 373 15.45 -29.92 13.45
N TYR A 374 14.42 -30.78 13.46
CA TYR A 374 14.58 -32.22 13.67
C TYR A 374 15.49 -32.86 12.61
N LEU A 375 15.28 -32.56 11.33
CA LEU A 375 16.09 -33.10 10.24
C LEU A 375 17.54 -32.62 10.30
N LEU A 376 17.77 -31.37 10.72
CA LEU A 376 19.12 -30.84 10.96
C LEU A 376 19.80 -31.56 12.13
N ALA A 377 19.09 -31.76 13.24
CA ALA A 377 19.60 -32.50 14.39
C ALA A 377 19.92 -33.96 14.02
N ALA A 378 19.02 -34.63 13.29
CA ALA A 378 19.23 -36.00 12.81
C ALA A 378 20.44 -36.12 11.88
N ALA A 379 20.65 -35.15 10.99
CA ALA A 379 21.81 -35.12 10.10
C ALA A 379 23.13 -34.88 10.86
N ALA A 380 23.08 -34.08 11.93
CA ALA A 380 24.23 -33.79 12.79
C ALA A 380 24.49 -34.88 13.86
N GLY A 381 23.58 -35.86 14.02
CA GLY A 381 23.63 -36.83 15.11
C GLY A 381 23.48 -36.18 16.50
N ALA A 382 22.76 -35.06 16.56
CA ALA A 382 22.56 -34.28 17.78
C ALA A 382 21.23 -34.64 18.47
N ALA A 383 21.15 -34.33 19.77
CA ALA A 383 19.91 -34.41 20.52
C ALA A 383 18.89 -33.36 20.05
N PHE A 384 17.60 -33.63 20.24
CA PHE A 384 16.51 -32.75 19.84
C PHE A 384 15.49 -32.62 20.98
N ASP A 385 15.86 -31.82 21.99
CA ASP A 385 15.23 -31.87 23.32
C ASP A 385 14.01 -30.93 23.49
N ASN A 386 13.70 -30.11 22.47
CA ASN A 386 12.69 -29.04 22.57
C ASN A 386 11.54 -29.20 21.57
N SER A 387 11.11 -30.44 21.32
CA SER A 387 9.96 -30.71 20.46
C SER A 387 8.64 -30.44 21.18
N VAL A 388 7.80 -29.57 20.62
CA VAL A 388 6.46 -29.25 21.15
C VAL A 388 5.36 -29.84 20.28
N LEU A 389 5.52 -29.84 18.95
CA LEU A 389 4.55 -30.40 18.01
C LEU A 389 4.88 -31.84 17.64
N LEU A 390 6.14 -32.16 17.31
CA LEU A 390 6.49 -33.54 16.92
C LEU A 390 6.32 -34.51 18.09
N ALA A 391 6.58 -34.08 19.32
CA ALA A 391 6.33 -34.84 20.55
C ALA A 391 4.86 -35.20 20.78
N LYS A 392 3.91 -34.48 20.16
CA LYS A 392 2.47 -34.81 20.19
C LYS A 392 2.09 -35.88 19.16
N SER A 393 2.98 -36.20 18.23
CA SER A 393 2.75 -37.25 17.23
C SER A 393 2.85 -38.64 17.87
N GLU A 394 1.95 -39.54 17.49
CA GLU A 394 2.09 -40.97 17.79
C GLU A 394 3.38 -41.59 17.24
N HIS A 395 4.02 -40.92 16.28
CA HIS A 395 5.27 -41.38 15.67
C HIS A 395 6.53 -40.87 16.39
N TRP A 396 6.39 -40.05 17.43
CA TRP A 396 7.52 -39.47 18.17
C TRP A 396 8.55 -40.51 18.65
N PRO A 397 8.18 -41.65 19.27
CA PRO A 397 9.17 -42.62 19.74
C PRO A 397 10.05 -43.19 18.62
N LYS A 398 9.52 -43.27 17.39
CA LYS A 398 10.26 -43.73 16.22
C LYS A 398 11.14 -42.63 15.64
N LEU A 399 10.71 -41.37 15.72
CA LEU A 399 11.51 -40.19 15.35
C LEU A 399 12.69 -40.01 16.32
N GLU A 400 12.44 -40.09 17.62
CA GLU A 400 13.45 -39.98 18.67
C GLU A 400 14.52 -41.07 18.53
N ARG A 401 14.10 -42.33 18.35
CA ARG A 401 15.03 -43.43 18.10
C ARG A 401 15.88 -43.23 16.84
N ALA A 402 15.31 -42.62 15.80
CA ALA A 402 16.03 -42.37 14.55
C ALA A 402 17.10 -41.27 14.66
N LEU A 403 17.11 -40.46 15.72
CA LEU A 403 18.22 -39.53 16.00
C LEU A 403 19.51 -40.27 16.36
N ILE A 404 19.40 -41.46 16.95
CA ILE A 404 20.53 -42.28 17.43
C ILE A 404 20.81 -43.45 16.49
N ASP A 405 19.86 -43.81 15.61
CA ASP A 405 19.94 -44.91 14.66
C ASP A 405 19.86 -44.41 13.19
N PRO A 406 21.01 -44.18 12.54
CA PRO A 406 21.06 -43.72 11.14
C PRO A 406 20.38 -44.67 10.15
N GLU A 407 20.37 -45.98 10.43
CA GLU A 407 19.73 -46.98 9.56
C GLU A 407 18.21 -46.93 9.65
N LEU A 408 17.67 -46.50 10.79
CA LEU A 408 16.25 -46.21 10.94
C LEU A 408 15.88 -44.93 10.20
N PHE A 409 16.69 -43.87 10.32
CA PHE A 409 16.45 -42.58 9.65
C PHE A 409 16.44 -42.71 8.13
N ARG A 410 17.34 -43.51 7.54
CA ARG A 410 17.39 -43.81 6.10
C ARG A 410 16.10 -44.40 5.52
N LYS A 411 15.20 -44.93 6.36
CA LYS A 411 13.92 -45.52 5.93
C LYS A 411 12.79 -44.50 5.85
N PHE A 412 13.03 -43.24 6.20
CA PHE A 412 12.04 -42.18 6.13
C PHE A 412 11.94 -41.63 4.70
N TYR A 413 10.74 -41.23 4.32
CA TYR A 413 10.54 -40.43 3.11
C TYR A 413 10.41 -38.97 3.51
N ILE A 414 11.26 -38.12 2.96
CA ILE A 414 11.30 -36.70 3.25
C ILE A 414 10.84 -35.95 1.99
N PHE A 415 9.82 -35.10 2.15
CA PHE A 415 9.27 -34.29 1.07
C PHE A 415 9.32 -32.81 1.42
N GLU A 416 9.55 -31.97 0.42
CA GLU A 416 9.43 -30.52 0.56
C GLU A 416 7.96 -30.09 0.68
N THR A 417 7.08 -30.71 -0.13
CA THR A 417 5.64 -30.43 -0.13
C THR A 417 4.83 -31.67 0.30
N PRO A 418 3.63 -31.51 0.88
CA PRO A 418 2.87 -32.64 1.40
C PRO A 418 2.42 -33.54 0.26
N PRO A 419 2.85 -34.82 0.21
CA PRO A 419 2.42 -35.73 -0.84
C PRO A 419 0.94 -36.09 -0.68
N THR A 420 0.23 -36.28 -1.80
CA THR A 420 -1.18 -36.71 -1.81
C THR A 420 -1.34 -38.23 -1.70
N SER A 421 -0.28 -38.98 -2.04
CA SER A 421 -0.27 -40.44 -2.05
C SER A 421 1.05 -41.01 -1.50
N CYS A 422 0.98 -42.27 -1.05
CA CYS A 422 2.15 -42.97 -0.53
C CYS A 422 3.12 -43.35 -1.66
N PRO A 423 4.42 -43.04 -1.55
CA PRO A 423 5.41 -43.36 -2.59
C PRO A 423 5.65 -44.86 -2.78
N ARG A 424 5.17 -45.71 -1.86
CA ARG A 424 5.38 -47.17 -1.90
C ARG A 424 4.19 -47.94 -2.45
N CYS A 425 2.97 -47.60 -2.04
CA CYS A 425 1.76 -48.29 -2.49
C CYS A 425 0.91 -47.49 -3.48
N TYR A 426 1.29 -46.23 -3.76
CA TYR A 426 0.59 -45.30 -4.67
C TYR A 426 -0.87 -45.02 -4.28
N MET A 427 -1.30 -45.42 -3.09
CA MET A 427 -2.63 -45.12 -2.57
C MET A 427 -2.65 -43.70 -2.00
N ASN A 428 -3.77 -43.00 -2.24
CA ASN A 428 -4.02 -41.70 -1.62
C ASN A 428 -4.07 -41.83 -0.09
N PHE A 429 -3.51 -40.85 0.60
CA PHE A 429 -3.56 -40.85 2.06
C PHE A 429 -5.00 -40.66 2.56
N PRO A 430 -5.38 -41.34 3.66
CA PRO A 430 -6.58 -41.01 4.39
C PRO A 430 -6.57 -39.53 4.83
N ARG A 431 -7.77 -38.94 4.97
CA ARG A 431 -7.91 -37.53 5.39
C ARG A 431 -7.21 -37.23 6.72
N ALA A 432 -7.22 -38.17 7.66
CA ALA A 432 -6.52 -38.03 8.94
C ALA A 432 -5.01 -37.93 8.77
N SER A 433 -4.40 -38.84 8.00
CA SER A 433 -2.95 -38.80 7.72
C SER A 433 -2.51 -37.54 6.97
N LEU A 434 -3.35 -37.02 6.07
CA LEU A 434 -3.11 -35.72 5.43
C LEU A 434 -3.23 -34.56 6.42
N ALA A 435 -4.13 -34.65 7.40
CA ALA A 435 -4.23 -33.66 8.47
C ALA A 435 -2.99 -33.70 9.37
N ASP A 436 -2.50 -34.89 9.74
CA ASP A 436 -1.28 -35.06 10.53
C ASP A 436 -0.05 -34.51 9.80
N LEU A 437 0.07 -34.78 8.49
CA LEU A 437 1.13 -34.17 7.66
C LEU A 437 1.07 -32.63 7.64
N ARG A 438 -0.12 -32.04 7.68
CA ARG A 438 -0.29 -30.56 7.67
C ARG A 438 -0.12 -29.93 9.04
N GLN A 439 -0.47 -30.64 10.11
CA GLN A 439 -0.50 -30.13 11.48
C GLN A 439 0.79 -30.43 12.25
N LEU A 440 1.37 -31.62 12.04
CA LEU A 440 2.54 -32.13 12.76
C LEU A 440 3.74 -32.34 11.83
N GLY A 441 3.54 -32.33 10.51
CA GLY A 441 4.63 -32.52 9.55
C GLY A 441 5.07 -33.98 9.39
N VAL A 442 4.37 -34.93 10.01
CA VAL A 442 4.71 -36.36 9.98
C VAL A 442 3.47 -37.25 9.92
N THR A 443 3.57 -38.33 9.15
CA THR A 443 2.62 -39.46 9.16
C THR A 443 3.33 -40.77 8.85
N SER A 444 2.59 -41.87 8.72
CA SER A 444 3.13 -43.16 8.33
C SER A 444 2.28 -43.86 7.27
N CYS A 445 2.94 -44.61 6.38
CA CYS A 445 2.28 -45.53 5.47
C CYS A 445 3.23 -46.67 5.09
N CYS A 446 2.68 -47.88 4.93
CA CYS A 446 3.45 -49.08 4.59
C CYS A 446 4.68 -49.31 5.49
N GLY A 447 4.57 -48.98 6.78
CA GLY A 447 5.62 -49.13 7.78
C GLY A 447 6.74 -48.08 7.74
N ARG A 448 6.68 -47.11 6.82
CA ARG A 448 7.65 -46.01 6.72
C ARG A 448 7.05 -44.70 7.21
N LEU A 449 7.88 -43.89 7.87
CA LEU A 449 7.51 -42.52 8.22
C LEU A 449 7.67 -41.62 7.00
N ILE A 450 6.75 -40.69 6.90
CA ILE A 450 6.68 -39.69 5.83
C ILE A 450 6.71 -38.35 6.52
N ILE A 451 7.74 -37.58 6.22
CA ILE A 451 8.04 -36.29 6.82
C ILE A 451 7.91 -35.22 5.75
N CYS A 452 7.26 -34.11 6.08
CA CYS A 452 7.09 -32.98 5.19
C CYS A 452 7.66 -31.70 5.80
N LYS A 453 8.52 -31.01 5.05
CA LYS A 453 9.16 -29.74 5.47
C LYS A 453 8.28 -28.51 5.21
N ALA A 454 7.07 -28.68 4.68
CA ALA A 454 6.21 -27.56 4.29
C ALA A 454 5.84 -26.66 5.48
N ILE A 455 5.83 -25.35 5.23
CA ILE A 455 5.52 -24.29 6.20
C ILE A 455 4.04 -24.27 6.55
#